data_AF-A0A1B6FVP6-F1
#
_entry.id   AF-A0A1B6FVP6-F1
#
_cell.length_a   1.000
_cell.length_b   1.000
_cell.length_c   1.000
_cell.angle_alpha   90.00
_cell.angle_beta   90.00
_cell.angle_gamma   90.00
#
_symmetry.space_group_name_H-M   'P 1'
#
loop_
_entity.id
_entity.type
_entity.pdbx_description
1 polymer ?
#
loop_
_entity_poly.entity_id
_entity_poly.type
_entity_poly.pdbx_seq_one_letter_code
_entity_poly.pdbx_strand_id
1 'polypeptide(L)'
;MDKIHSCCLDFLREQNLIAQIEVAQEKQSTVLNLSCFIMETVPNSVFELTELKKLYLDVNKLYVLPDHVAKLKNLEVLTVDHNNLSGLPSNLYQIKNLIHLNLSHNPLRKLPEEVSKLKCLESLWVNSTLLSELPPSLGHLERLVTLGARWNSISNYPSELCYFFKLRWLTLEGNNLKQLPSEFQNLVGLKHLNLSRNLFEEIPPSIVHIKELKFCYMHQNCIICVSEIILQKLKHLKRLDLRGNPLSSKINRKTFTYVVLENGQNHNTQMESSDSEDFEFSIASSDINNSSDSSLDEPDVELETTLAQLSRFAISASSPL
;
A
#
# COMPACT_ATOMS: atom_id res chain seq x y z
N MET A 1 -29.68 -8.79 -27.36
CA MET A 1 -29.62 -7.43 -26.80
C MET A 1 -28.32 -7.20 -26.03
N ASP A 2 -27.85 -8.18 -25.26
CA ASP A 2 -26.65 -8.07 -24.41
C ASP A 2 -25.35 -7.73 -25.16
N LYS A 3 -25.12 -8.32 -26.35
CA LYS A 3 -23.92 -7.98 -27.16
C LYS A 3 -23.92 -6.55 -27.69
N ILE A 4 -25.08 -6.00 -28.03
CA ILE A 4 -25.21 -4.62 -28.53
C ILE A 4 -25.03 -3.65 -27.36
N HIS A 5 -25.61 -3.97 -26.20
CA HIS A 5 -25.43 -3.19 -24.98
C HIS A 5 -23.97 -3.14 -24.52
N SER A 6 -23.27 -4.28 -24.54
CA SER A 6 -21.82 -4.33 -24.27
C SER A 6 -21.02 -3.46 -25.23
N CYS A 7 -21.29 -3.55 -26.54
CA CYS A 7 -20.58 -2.78 -27.55
C CYS A 7 -20.78 -1.27 -27.39
N CYS A 8 -22.00 -0.82 -27.06
CA CYS A 8 -22.27 0.59 -26.78
C CYS A 8 -21.53 1.09 -25.53
N LEU A 9 -21.47 0.29 -24.46
CA LEU A 9 -20.75 0.64 -23.24
C LEU A 9 -19.24 0.72 -23.47
N ASP A 10 -18.68 -0.21 -24.25
CA ASP A 10 -17.26 -0.20 -24.60
C ASP A 10 -16.91 1.03 -25.44
N PHE A 11 -17.76 1.38 -26.41
CA PHE A 11 -17.60 2.60 -27.20
C PHE A 11 -17.64 3.86 -26.35
N LEU A 12 -18.65 4.01 -25.46
CA LEU A 12 -18.75 5.18 -24.58
C LEU A 12 -17.54 5.31 -23.65
N ARG A 13 -17.02 4.18 -23.16
CA ARG A 13 -15.82 4.14 -22.32
C ARG A 13 -14.58 4.60 -23.08
N GLU A 14 -14.40 4.14 -24.32
CA GLU A 14 -13.31 4.55 -25.19
C GLU A 14 -13.38 6.05 -25.52
N GLN A 15 -14.57 6.56 -25.85
CA GLN A 15 -14.75 8.00 -26.12
C GLN A 15 -14.50 8.86 -24.89
N ASN A 16 -14.94 8.41 -23.70
CA ASN A 16 -14.64 9.11 -22.45
C ASN A 16 -13.12 9.11 -22.14
N LEU A 17 -12.44 7.98 -22.37
CA LEU A 17 -10.99 7.88 -22.21
C LEU A 17 -10.26 8.91 -23.08
N ILE A 18 -10.62 8.97 -24.37
CA ILE A 18 -10.03 9.90 -25.33
C ILE A 18 -10.30 11.35 -24.89
N ALA A 19 -11.55 11.67 -24.54
CA ALA A 19 -11.93 13.01 -24.10
C ALA A 19 -11.15 13.46 -22.85
N GLN A 20 -10.95 12.58 -21.87
CA GLN A 20 -10.15 12.93 -20.68
C GLN A 20 -8.69 13.23 -21.01
N ILE A 21 -8.10 12.48 -21.93
CA ILE A 21 -6.72 12.72 -22.38
C ILE A 21 -6.64 14.05 -23.14
N GLU A 22 -7.58 14.32 -24.06
CA GLU A 22 -7.62 15.57 -24.82
C GLU A 22 -7.80 16.79 -23.91
N VAL A 23 -8.71 16.72 -22.94
CA VAL A 23 -8.89 17.77 -21.93
C VAL A 23 -7.61 17.98 -21.11
N ALA A 24 -6.93 16.91 -20.72
CA ALA A 24 -5.67 17.02 -20.00
C ALA A 24 -4.55 17.63 -20.87
N GLN A 25 -4.54 17.36 -22.17
CA GLN A 25 -3.62 17.96 -23.13
C GLN A 25 -3.87 19.46 -23.30
N GLU A 26 -5.13 19.85 -23.51
CA GLU A 26 -5.52 21.26 -23.68
C GLU A 26 -5.20 22.08 -22.42
N LYS A 27 -5.47 21.52 -21.23
CA LYS A 27 -5.26 22.20 -19.94
C LYS A 27 -3.83 22.09 -19.41
N GLN A 28 -2.96 21.32 -20.07
CA GLN A 28 -1.62 20.97 -19.55
C GLN A 28 -1.70 20.43 -18.11
N SER A 29 -2.66 19.54 -17.87
CA SER A 29 -2.98 19.06 -16.53
C SER A 29 -1.79 18.37 -15.88
N THR A 30 -1.60 18.63 -14.58
CA THR A 30 -0.60 17.95 -13.75
C THR A 30 -1.15 16.66 -13.13
N VAL A 31 -2.45 16.40 -13.27
CA VAL A 31 -3.14 15.22 -12.76
C VAL A 31 -3.96 14.60 -13.88
N LEU A 32 -3.85 13.28 -14.03
CA LEU A 32 -4.69 12.50 -14.94
C LEU A 32 -5.10 11.20 -14.26
N ASN A 33 -6.42 10.97 -14.19
CA ASN A 33 -6.98 9.74 -13.65
C ASN A 33 -7.65 8.95 -14.77
N LEU A 34 -7.04 7.83 -15.16
CA LEU A 34 -7.59 6.88 -16.12
C LEU A 34 -7.89 5.53 -15.46
N SER A 35 -8.33 5.54 -14.21
CA SER A 35 -8.73 4.33 -13.49
C SER A 35 -10.10 3.83 -13.97
N CYS A 36 -10.36 2.52 -13.87
CA CYS A 36 -11.65 1.90 -14.22
C CYS A 36 -12.07 2.00 -15.70
N PHE A 37 -11.12 2.14 -16.63
CA PHE A 37 -11.37 2.19 -18.08
C PHE A 37 -11.29 0.83 -18.78
N ILE A 38 -11.01 -0.25 -18.05
CA ILE A 38 -10.89 -1.61 -18.60
C ILE A 38 -9.82 -1.66 -19.72
N MET A 39 -8.84 -0.76 -19.68
CA MET A 39 -7.83 -0.65 -20.73
C MET A 39 -6.79 -1.76 -20.62
N GLU A 40 -6.40 -2.34 -21.75
CA GLU A 40 -5.33 -3.34 -21.83
C GLU A 40 -3.95 -2.71 -22.05
N THR A 41 -3.93 -1.50 -22.64
CA THR A 41 -2.73 -0.69 -22.87
C THR A 41 -3.01 0.78 -22.55
N VAL A 42 -1.97 1.50 -22.11
CA VAL A 42 -2.06 2.95 -21.92
C VAL A 42 -1.83 3.64 -23.27
N PRO A 43 -2.74 4.52 -23.73
CA PRO A 43 -2.56 5.24 -24.98
C PRO A 43 -1.28 6.08 -25.00
N ASN A 44 -0.55 6.09 -26.12
CA ASN A 44 0.73 6.81 -26.23
C ASN A 44 0.61 8.32 -25.96
N SER A 45 -0.56 8.91 -26.26
CA SER A 45 -0.88 10.32 -26.02
C SER A 45 -0.75 10.74 -24.55
N VAL A 46 -0.93 9.80 -23.60
CA VAL A 46 -0.72 10.04 -22.16
C VAL A 46 0.73 10.42 -21.88
N PHE A 47 1.69 9.82 -22.57
CA PHE A 47 3.12 10.04 -22.32
C PHE A 47 3.66 11.32 -22.95
N GLU A 48 2.83 12.05 -23.70
CA GLU A 48 3.14 13.39 -24.22
C GLU A 48 2.74 14.51 -23.24
N LEU A 49 2.02 14.17 -22.16
CA LEU A 49 1.65 15.10 -21.08
C LEU A 49 2.81 15.30 -20.09
N THR A 50 3.88 15.98 -20.53
CA THR A 50 5.14 16.08 -19.77
C THR A 50 5.04 16.81 -18.42
N GLU A 51 3.98 17.60 -18.22
CA GLU A 51 3.70 18.31 -16.97
C GLU A 51 3.00 17.43 -15.92
N LEU A 52 2.66 16.18 -16.24
CA LEU A 52 2.02 15.26 -15.30
C LEU A 52 2.89 15.01 -14.07
N LYS A 53 2.28 15.25 -12.91
CA LYS A 53 2.78 14.92 -11.59
C LYS A 53 2.06 13.70 -11.01
N LYS A 54 0.79 13.49 -11.34
CA LYS A 54 -0.01 12.37 -10.81
C LYS A 54 -0.71 11.63 -11.94
N LEU A 55 -0.46 10.32 -12.02
CA LEU A 55 -1.08 9.44 -13.00
C LEU A 55 -1.69 8.24 -12.27
N TYR A 56 -3.01 8.13 -12.37
CA TYR A 56 -3.78 7.02 -11.80
C TYR A 56 -4.25 6.09 -12.92
N LEU A 57 -3.92 4.81 -12.83
CA LEU A 57 -4.24 3.78 -13.82
C LEU A 57 -4.89 2.55 -13.16
N ASP A 58 -5.52 2.76 -12.01
CA ASP A 58 -5.98 1.69 -11.14
C ASP A 58 -7.20 0.97 -11.73
N VAL A 59 -7.38 -0.31 -11.39
CA VAL A 59 -8.56 -1.11 -11.79
C VAL A 59 -8.73 -1.12 -13.31
N ASN A 60 -7.69 -1.55 -14.02
CA ASN A 60 -7.68 -1.73 -15.47
C ASN A 60 -7.28 -3.17 -15.83
N LYS A 61 -6.91 -3.43 -17.08
CA LYS A 61 -6.45 -4.75 -17.57
C LYS A 61 -5.03 -4.67 -18.12
N LEU A 62 -4.20 -3.76 -17.62
CA LEU A 62 -2.85 -3.53 -18.13
C LEU A 62 -1.97 -4.76 -17.89
N TYR A 63 -1.39 -5.30 -18.96
CA TYR A 63 -0.43 -6.42 -18.87
C TYR A 63 1.02 -5.93 -18.77
N VAL A 64 1.28 -4.73 -19.31
CA VAL A 64 2.59 -4.08 -19.35
C VAL A 64 2.40 -2.58 -19.17
N LEU A 65 3.26 -1.95 -18.38
CA LEU A 65 3.45 -0.51 -18.39
C LEU A 65 4.57 -0.20 -19.41
N PRO A 66 4.31 0.57 -20.48
CA PRO A 66 5.29 0.77 -21.55
C PRO A 66 6.48 1.60 -21.07
N ASP A 67 7.65 1.42 -21.71
CA ASP A 67 8.88 2.19 -21.40
C ASP A 67 8.69 3.71 -21.55
N HIS A 68 7.70 4.14 -22.34
CA HIS A 68 7.32 5.54 -22.51
C HIS A 68 6.88 6.22 -21.21
N VAL A 69 6.50 5.49 -20.15
CA VAL A 69 6.21 6.09 -18.83
C VAL A 69 7.37 6.94 -18.32
N ALA A 70 8.60 6.58 -18.71
CA ALA A 70 9.79 7.33 -18.34
C ALA A 70 9.89 8.72 -18.97
N LYS A 71 9.04 9.07 -19.95
CA LYS A 71 8.92 10.43 -20.50
C LYS A 71 8.31 11.41 -19.48
N LEU A 72 7.49 10.92 -18.54
CA LEU A 72 6.84 11.71 -17.50
C LEU A 72 7.85 12.06 -16.38
N LYS A 73 8.83 12.91 -16.68
CA LYS A 73 9.95 13.23 -15.77
C LYS A 73 9.50 13.95 -14.49
N ASN A 74 8.35 14.63 -14.54
CA ASN A 74 7.76 15.36 -13.41
C ASN A 74 6.86 14.49 -12.53
N LEU A 75 6.70 13.20 -12.85
CA LEU A 75 5.78 12.33 -12.14
C LEU A 75 6.24 12.08 -10.69
N GLU A 76 5.34 12.41 -9.77
CA GLU A 76 5.48 12.28 -8.31
C GLU A 76 4.62 11.12 -7.78
N VAL A 77 3.46 10.86 -8.39
CA VAL A 77 2.52 9.79 -8.01
C VAL A 77 2.23 8.91 -9.23
N LEU A 78 2.46 7.61 -9.09
CA LEU A 78 2.03 6.60 -10.05
C LEU A 78 1.29 5.48 -9.31
N THR A 79 0.02 5.29 -9.65
CA THR A 79 -0.76 4.15 -9.19
C THR A 79 -1.20 3.31 -10.38
N VAL A 80 -0.96 2.01 -10.29
CA VAL A 80 -1.32 1.00 -11.30
C VAL A 80 -1.92 -0.22 -10.61
N ASP A 81 -2.60 -0.03 -9.48
CA ASP A 81 -3.14 -1.14 -8.70
C ASP A 81 -4.31 -1.83 -9.40
N HIS A 82 -4.57 -3.10 -9.05
CA HIS A 82 -5.60 -3.93 -9.67
C HIS A 82 -5.48 -3.99 -11.20
N ASN A 83 -4.32 -4.47 -11.66
CA ASN A 83 -4.00 -4.69 -13.06
C ASN A 83 -3.37 -6.10 -13.24
N ASN A 84 -2.91 -6.40 -14.45
CA ASN A 84 -2.34 -7.71 -14.81
C ASN A 84 -0.81 -7.62 -15.07
N LEU A 85 -0.11 -6.67 -14.45
CA LEU A 85 1.31 -6.46 -14.68
C LEU A 85 2.13 -7.66 -14.16
N SER A 86 2.91 -8.24 -15.05
CA SER A 86 3.86 -9.32 -14.72
C SER A 86 5.29 -8.81 -14.47
N GLY A 87 5.54 -7.54 -14.76
CA GLY A 87 6.82 -6.87 -14.56
C GLY A 87 6.71 -5.36 -14.75
N LEU A 88 7.79 -4.65 -14.44
CA LEU A 88 7.90 -3.21 -14.57
C LEU A 88 8.89 -2.85 -15.69
N PRO A 89 8.66 -1.76 -16.46
CA PRO A 89 9.57 -1.33 -17.49
C PRO A 89 10.91 -0.89 -16.88
N SER A 90 12.01 -1.26 -17.52
CA SER A 90 13.37 -0.96 -17.05
C SER A 90 13.63 0.55 -16.89
N ASN A 91 12.91 1.37 -17.65
CA ASN A 91 13.06 2.82 -17.62
C ASN A 91 12.19 3.51 -16.55
N LEU A 92 11.29 2.80 -15.86
CA LEU A 92 10.49 3.36 -14.76
C LEU A 92 11.38 4.05 -13.72
N TYR A 93 12.53 3.44 -13.44
CA TYR A 93 13.49 3.88 -12.43
C TYR A 93 14.25 5.17 -12.81
N GLN A 94 14.00 5.71 -14.00
CA GLN A 94 14.52 7.02 -14.43
C GLN A 94 13.66 8.19 -13.93
N ILE A 95 12.43 7.94 -13.45
CA ILE A 95 11.53 8.96 -12.90
C ILE A 95 11.98 9.30 -11.48
N LYS A 96 12.96 10.21 -11.36
CA LYS A 96 13.63 10.51 -10.08
C LYS A 96 12.76 11.28 -9.09
N ASN A 97 11.67 11.88 -9.56
CA ASN A 97 10.74 12.65 -8.74
C ASN A 97 9.64 11.80 -8.10
N LEU A 98 9.60 10.49 -8.35
CA LEU A 98 8.53 9.64 -7.83
C LEU A 98 8.59 9.54 -6.30
N ILE A 99 7.49 9.93 -5.66
CA ILE A 99 7.27 9.97 -4.21
C ILE A 99 6.36 8.79 -3.80
N HIS A 100 5.34 8.51 -4.59
CA HIS A 100 4.37 7.45 -4.31
C HIS A 100 4.27 6.47 -5.49
N LEU A 101 4.43 5.19 -5.20
CA LEU A 101 4.29 4.11 -6.16
C LEU A 101 3.37 3.02 -5.59
N ASN A 102 2.23 2.80 -6.23
CA ASN A 102 1.33 1.69 -5.92
C ASN A 102 1.29 0.68 -7.05
N LEU A 103 1.76 -0.53 -6.77
CA LEU A 103 1.81 -1.68 -7.67
C LEU A 103 0.91 -2.82 -7.18
N SER A 104 0.10 -2.58 -6.15
CA SER A 104 -0.66 -3.63 -5.48
C SER A 104 -1.60 -4.37 -6.44
N HIS A 105 -1.93 -5.61 -6.13
CA HIS A 105 -2.84 -6.44 -6.93
C HIS A 105 -2.41 -6.57 -8.40
N ASN A 106 -1.11 -6.84 -8.61
CA ASN A 106 -0.52 -7.18 -9.90
C ASN A 106 0.34 -8.45 -9.77
N PRO A 107 0.31 -9.43 -10.68
CA PRO A 107 1.04 -10.68 -10.56
C PRO A 107 2.56 -10.56 -10.87
N LEU A 108 3.27 -9.64 -10.21
CA LEU A 108 4.69 -9.32 -10.46
C LEU A 108 5.65 -10.47 -10.14
N ARG A 109 5.38 -11.27 -9.10
CA ARG A 109 6.22 -12.38 -8.58
C ARG A 109 7.59 -11.97 -8.05
N LYS A 110 8.21 -10.93 -8.61
CA LYS A 110 9.48 -10.32 -8.18
C LYS A 110 9.40 -8.81 -8.30
N LEU A 111 10.02 -8.13 -7.34
CA LEU A 111 10.28 -6.71 -7.42
C LEU A 111 11.76 -6.53 -7.83
N PRO A 112 12.07 -5.78 -8.90
CA PRO A 112 13.46 -5.61 -9.32
C PRO A 112 14.29 -4.76 -8.34
N GLU A 113 15.59 -5.03 -8.25
CA GLU A 113 16.53 -4.28 -7.41
C GLU A 113 16.61 -2.80 -7.81
N GLU A 114 16.30 -2.47 -9.06
CA GLU A 114 16.33 -1.11 -9.59
C GLU A 114 15.28 -0.18 -8.97
N VAL A 115 14.26 -0.71 -8.27
CA VAL A 115 13.32 0.12 -7.49
C VAL A 115 14.07 1.01 -6.49
N SER A 116 15.20 0.53 -5.96
CA SER A 116 16.09 1.29 -5.07
C SER A 116 16.69 2.57 -5.69
N LYS A 117 16.60 2.75 -7.01
CA LYS A 117 17.04 3.95 -7.74
C LYS A 117 16.03 5.11 -7.65
N LEU A 118 14.81 4.87 -7.16
CA LEU A 118 13.77 5.88 -6.93
C LEU A 118 14.01 6.59 -5.59
N LYS A 119 15.06 7.43 -5.53
CA LYS A 119 15.55 8.01 -4.26
C LYS A 119 14.58 8.96 -3.55
N CYS A 120 13.57 9.47 -4.26
CA CYS A 120 12.52 10.32 -3.69
C CYS A 120 11.34 9.53 -3.11
N LEU A 121 11.31 8.21 -3.24
CA LEU A 121 10.16 7.41 -2.86
C LEU A 121 9.92 7.43 -1.34
N GLU A 122 8.73 7.85 -0.96
CA GLU A 122 8.27 7.92 0.43
C GLU A 122 7.21 6.86 0.73
N SER A 123 6.48 6.40 -0.28
CA SER A 123 5.48 5.34 -0.16
C SER A 123 5.60 4.30 -1.26
N LEU A 124 5.73 3.03 -0.87
CA LEU A 124 5.75 1.89 -1.77
C LEU A 124 4.71 0.85 -1.34
N TRP A 125 3.80 0.53 -2.26
CA TRP A 125 2.77 -0.49 -2.06
C TRP A 125 2.91 -1.61 -3.08
N VAL A 126 3.13 -2.83 -2.59
CA VAL A 126 3.26 -4.08 -3.36
C VAL A 126 2.38 -5.18 -2.75
N ASN A 127 1.22 -4.81 -2.24
CA ASN A 127 0.27 -5.74 -1.64
C ASN A 127 -0.26 -6.73 -2.70
N SER A 128 -0.41 -8.01 -2.36
CA SER A 128 -0.99 -9.00 -3.27
C SER A 128 -0.28 -9.09 -4.62
N THR A 129 1.06 -9.07 -4.63
CA THR A 129 1.87 -9.08 -5.86
C THR A 129 2.60 -10.39 -6.15
N LEU A 130 2.28 -11.44 -5.38
CA LEU A 130 2.88 -12.78 -5.46
C LEU A 130 4.39 -12.81 -5.15
N LEU A 131 4.92 -11.83 -4.43
CA LEU A 131 6.34 -11.77 -4.08
C LEU A 131 6.73 -12.92 -3.14
N SER A 132 7.83 -13.61 -3.43
CA SER A 132 8.44 -14.56 -2.50
C SER A 132 9.50 -13.94 -1.58
N GLU A 133 10.01 -12.77 -1.96
CA GLU A 133 11.08 -12.04 -1.27
C GLU A 133 10.98 -10.54 -1.54
N LEU A 134 11.57 -9.74 -0.65
CA LEU A 134 11.81 -8.32 -0.88
C LEU A 134 13.29 -8.15 -1.30
N PRO A 135 13.59 -7.35 -2.33
CA PRO A 135 14.97 -7.12 -2.75
C PRO A 135 15.75 -6.39 -1.66
N PRO A 136 16.94 -6.88 -1.24
CA PRO A 136 17.78 -6.22 -0.25
C PRO A 136 18.08 -4.75 -0.58
N SER A 137 18.20 -4.40 -1.86
CA SER A 137 18.50 -3.02 -2.25
C SER A 137 17.41 -2.01 -1.87
N LEU A 138 16.18 -2.45 -1.54
CA LEU A 138 15.15 -1.54 -1.03
C LEU A 138 15.66 -0.76 0.17
N GLY A 139 16.54 -1.33 1.00
CA GLY A 139 17.16 -0.64 2.14
C GLY A 139 17.84 0.70 1.79
N HIS A 140 18.17 0.94 0.51
CA HIS A 140 18.72 2.21 0.04
C HIS A 140 17.67 3.31 -0.26
N LEU A 141 16.38 3.08 0.01
CA LEU A 141 15.32 4.09 -0.10
C LEU A 141 15.24 4.89 1.21
N GLU A 142 16.20 5.80 1.41
CA GLU A 142 16.39 6.57 2.64
C GLU A 142 15.20 7.48 3.01
N ARG A 143 14.33 7.79 2.04
CA ARG A 143 13.14 8.61 2.23
C ARG A 143 11.87 7.81 2.54
N LEU A 144 11.92 6.49 2.45
CA LEU A 144 10.74 5.65 2.58
C LEU A 144 10.13 5.78 3.98
N VAL A 145 8.87 6.22 4.03
CA VAL A 145 8.06 6.38 5.24
C VAL A 145 7.09 5.20 5.40
N THR A 146 6.58 4.70 4.27
CA THR A 146 5.56 3.66 4.24
C THR A 146 5.94 2.53 3.28
N LEU A 147 5.92 1.30 3.79
CA LEU A 147 6.07 0.08 3.00
C LEU A 147 4.90 -0.87 3.26
N GLY A 148 4.13 -1.14 2.22
CA GLY A 148 3.11 -2.18 2.22
C GLY A 148 3.47 -3.35 1.34
N ALA A 149 3.53 -4.55 1.92
CA ALA A 149 3.77 -5.80 1.20
C ALA A 149 2.87 -6.93 1.74
N ARG A 150 1.60 -6.60 2.02
CA ARG A 150 0.61 -7.57 2.51
C ARG A 150 0.34 -8.66 1.47
N TRP A 151 -0.14 -9.82 1.93
CA TRP A 151 -0.69 -10.86 1.06
C TRP A 151 0.27 -11.33 -0.03
N ASN A 152 1.52 -11.55 0.36
CA ASN A 152 2.56 -12.10 -0.49
C ASN A 152 3.00 -13.47 0.07
N SER A 153 4.06 -14.03 -0.48
CA SER A 153 4.68 -15.29 -0.02
C SER A 153 6.04 -15.04 0.65
N ILE A 154 6.26 -13.85 1.22
CA ILE A 154 7.57 -13.45 1.77
C ILE A 154 7.89 -14.31 2.98
N SER A 155 9.02 -15.01 2.93
CA SER A 155 9.46 -15.93 3.99
C SER A 155 10.53 -15.33 4.91
N ASN A 156 11.27 -14.33 4.43
CA ASN A 156 12.33 -13.65 5.17
C ASN A 156 12.26 -12.15 4.98
N TYR A 157 12.53 -11.40 6.05
CA TYR A 157 12.76 -9.96 5.99
C TYR A 157 14.27 -9.69 5.87
N PRO A 158 14.76 -9.08 4.78
CA PRO A 158 16.20 -8.84 4.61
C PRO A 158 16.71 -7.84 5.65
N SER A 159 17.91 -8.06 6.17
CA SER A 159 18.50 -7.20 7.22
C SER A 159 18.82 -5.80 6.69
N GLU A 160 19.05 -5.66 5.38
CA GLU A 160 19.27 -4.39 4.68
C GLU A 160 18.07 -3.45 4.79
N LEU A 161 16.85 -3.98 4.88
CA LEU A 161 15.65 -3.15 5.06
C LEU A 161 15.56 -2.57 6.49
N CYS A 162 16.40 -3.01 7.42
CA CYS A 162 16.43 -2.44 8.78
C CYS A 162 17.08 -1.04 8.83
N TYR A 163 17.61 -0.54 7.72
CA TYR A 163 18.24 0.78 7.61
C TYR A 163 17.29 1.87 7.06
N PHE A 164 15.99 1.61 7.01
CA PHE A 164 15.01 2.65 6.72
C PHE A 164 14.85 3.64 7.89
N PHE A 165 15.70 4.66 7.94
CA PHE A 165 15.71 5.63 9.04
C PHE A 165 14.41 6.46 9.15
N LYS A 166 13.66 6.64 8.05
CA LYS A 166 12.40 7.39 8.02
C LYS A 166 11.14 6.53 8.09
N LEU A 167 11.26 5.20 8.09
CA LEU A 167 10.10 4.31 8.04
C LEU A 167 9.26 4.46 9.30
N ARG A 168 7.97 4.71 9.11
CA ARG A 168 6.98 4.85 10.18
C ARG A 168 5.93 3.77 10.12
N TRP A 169 5.65 3.26 8.92
CA TRP A 169 4.60 2.29 8.67
C TRP A 169 5.16 1.10 7.89
N LEU A 170 5.07 -0.08 8.50
CA LEU A 170 5.44 -1.34 7.87
C LEU A 170 4.31 -2.35 8.03
N THR A 171 3.82 -2.87 6.91
CA THR A 171 2.82 -3.93 6.92
C THR A 171 3.27 -5.09 6.04
N LEU A 172 3.37 -6.25 6.70
CA LEU A 172 3.78 -7.54 6.14
C LEU A 172 2.73 -8.60 6.44
N GLU A 173 1.48 -8.19 6.63
CA GLU A 173 0.36 -9.09 6.94
C GLU A 173 0.19 -10.14 5.86
N GLY A 174 -0.16 -11.38 6.23
CA GLY A 174 -0.49 -12.41 5.23
C GLY A 174 0.73 -12.83 4.43
N ASN A 175 1.81 -13.18 5.14
CA ASN A 175 3.07 -13.67 4.57
C ASN A 175 3.52 -14.94 5.30
N ASN A 176 4.70 -15.46 4.97
CA ASN A 176 5.27 -16.69 5.53
C ASN A 176 6.41 -16.40 6.52
N LEU A 177 6.41 -15.23 7.18
CA LEU A 177 7.48 -14.85 8.10
C LEU A 177 7.41 -15.64 9.40
N LYS A 178 8.56 -16.19 9.82
CA LYS A 178 8.71 -16.89 11.11
C LYS A 178 9.48 -16.08 12.14
N GLN A 179 10.39 -15.23 11.67
CA GLN A 179 11.28 -14.44 12.50
C GLN A 179 11.62 -13.12 11.79
N LEU A 180 12.14 -12.17 12.55
CA LEU A 180 12.75 -10.95 12.06
C LEU A 180 14.25 -10.98 12.36
N PRO A 181 15.11 -10.36 11.53
CA PRO A 181 16.54 -10.24 11.82
C PRO A 181 16.77 -9.42 13.10
N SER A 182 17.94 -9.62 13.72
CA SER A 182 18.32 -8.89 14.95
C SER A 182 18.39 -7.38 14.73
N GLU A 183 18.80 -7.00 13.52
CA GLU A 183 18.95 -5.65 13.01
C GLU A 183 17.63 -4.90 12.94
N PHE A 184 16.48 -5.58 13.02
CA PHE A 184 15.15 -4.95 12.98
C PHE A 184 14.96 -3.91 14.10
N GLN A 185 15.76 -3.99 15.17
CA GLN A 185 15.86 -2.96 16.21
C GLN A 185 16.30 -1.56 15.68
N ASN A 186 16.93 -1.51 14.50
CA ASN A 186 17.45 -0.28 13.88
C ASN A 186 16.34 0.59 13.24
N LEU A 187 15.11 0.06 13.12
CA LEU A 187 13.95 0.80 12.63
C LEU A 187 13.42 1.78 13.70
N VAL A 188 14.27 2.68 14.18
CA VAL A 188 14.04 3.56 15.33
C VAL A 188 12.86 4.53 15.16
N GLY A 189 12.46 4.82 13.91
CA GLY A 189 11.32 5.68 13.58
C GLY A 189 9.99 4.95 13.43
N LEU A 190 9.98 3.61 13.50
CA LEU A 190 8.80 2.80 13.20
C LEU A 190 7.73 2.97 14.27
N LYS A 191 6.52 3.32 13.84
CA LYS A 191 5.36 3.60 14.71
C LYS A 191 4.27 2.54 14.61
N HIS A 192 4.11 1.98 13.42
CA HIS A 192 3.08 1.00 13.10
C HIS A 192 3.71 -0.20 12.42
N LEU A 193 3.49 -1.37 13.03
CA LEU A 193 3.97 -2.65 12.54
C LEU A 193 2.81 -3.63 12.49
N ASN A 194 2.53 -4.17 11.30
CA ASN A 194 1.55 -5.24 11.14
C ASN A 194 2.25 -6.49 10.58
N LEU A 195 2.35 -7.51 11.44
CA LEU A 195 2.89 -8.85 11.19
C LEU A 195 1.80 -9.92 11.32
N SER A 196 0.53 -9.52 11.27
CA SER A 196 -0.59 -10.45 11.43
C SER A 196 -0.62 -11.49 10.31
N ARG A 197 -1.27 -12.62 10.53
CA ARG A 197 -1.39 -13.69 9.51
C ARG A 197 -0.03 -14.11 8.96
N ASN A 198 0.90 -14.42 9.86
CA ASN A 198 2.23 -14.95 9.57
C ASN A 198 2.46 -16.22 10.40
N LEU A 199 3.71 -16.67 10.50
CA LEU A 199 4.12 -17.92 11.15
C LEU A 199 4.99 -17.68 12.40
N PHE A 200 4.82 -16.53 13.08
CA PHE A 200 5.59 -16.22 14.29
C PHE A 200 5.17 -17.12 15.45
N GLU A 201 6.13 -17.82 16.06
CA GLU A 201 5.91 -18.67 17.25
C GLU A 201 6.13 -17.92 18.58
N GLU A 202 6.76 -16.74 18.51
CA GLU A 202 7.01 -15.85 19.62
C GLU A 202 6.95 -14.38 19.18
N ILE A 203 6.86 -13.46 20.14
CA ILE A 203 7.01 -12.03 19.86
C ILE A 203 8.49 -11.76 19.55
N PRO A 204 8.85 -11.22 18.37
CA PRO A 204 10.24 -11.04 17.99
C PRO A 204 10.99 -10.16 19.00
N PRO A 205 12.11 -10.63 19.59
CA PRO A 205 12.82 -9.87 20.62
C PRO A 205 13.34 -8.50 20.14
N SER A 206 13.57 -8.33 18.84
CA SER A 206 14.04 -7.07 18.25
C SER A 206 13.05 -5.91 18.43
N ILE A 207 11.73 -6.15 18.46
CA ILE A 207 10.73 -5.07 18.55
C ILE A 207 10.75 -4.35 19.91
N VAL A 208 11.29 -4.96 20.97
CA VAL A 208 11.34 -4.36 22.32
C VAL A 208 12.26 -3.12 22.38
N HIS A 209 13.16 -2.99 21.40
CA HIS A 209 14.11 -1.90 21.30
C HIS A 209 13.56 -0.70 20.50
N ILE A 210 12.47 -0.88 19.75
CA ILE A 210 11.87 0.17 18.92
C ILE A 210 10.97 1.07 19.77
N LYS A 211 11.53 2.14 20.34
CA LYS A 211 10.82 2.99 21.32
C LYS A 211 9.68 3.83 20.75
N GLU A 212 9.73 4.13 19.45
CA GLU A 212 8.66 4.87 18.77
C GLU A 212 7.47 3.99 18.37
N LEU A 213 7.56 2.66 18.53
CA LEU A 213 6.51 1.75 18.15
C LEU A 213 5.27 2.02 19.03
N LYS A 214 4.12 2.22 18.39
CA LYS A 214 2.85 2.50 19.09
C LYS A 214 1.84 1.40 18.87
N PHE A 215 1.80 0.84 17.66
CA PHE A 215 0.84 -0.17 17.28
C PHE A 215 1.57 -1.37 16.69
N CYS A 216 1.41 -2.52 17.33
CA CYS A 216 1.93 -3.79 16.86
C CYS A 216 0.78 -4.77 16.70
N TYR A 217 0.53 -5.20 15.47
CA TYR A 217 -0.47 -6.21 15.14
C TYR A 217 0.23 -7.52 14.83
N MET A 218 -0.08 -8.55 15.59
CA MET A 218 0.44 -9.91 15.44
C MET A 218 -0.70 -10.94 15.54
N HIS A 219 -1.92 -10.57 15.19
CA HIS A 219 -3.05 -11.49 15.27
C HIS A 219 -2.90 -12.61 14.24
N GLN A 220 -3.49 -13.78 14.52
CA GLN A 220 -3.45 -14.95 13.64
C GLN A 220 -2.01 -15.37 13.29
N ASN A 221 -1.17 -15.50 14.31
CA ASN A 221 0.16 -16.12 14.24
C ASN A 221 0.15 -17.44 15.04
N CYS A 222 1.32 -18.03 15.25
CA CYS A 222 1.51 -19.28 16.00
C CYS A 222 2.06 -19.04 17.41
N ILE A 223 1.82 -17.88 18.03
CA ILE A 223 2.42 -17.52 19.32
C ILE A 223 1.81 -18.37 20.45
N ILE A 224 2.63 -19.20 21.10
CA ILE A 224 2.18 -20.14 22.13
C ILE A 224 2.30 -19.56 23.54
N CYS A 225 3.34 -18.77 23.80
CA CYS A 225 3.58 -18.18 25.11
C CYS A 225 4.11 -16.75 25.00
N VAL A 226 3.75 -15.93 25.99
CA VAL A 226 4.24 -14.57 26.12
C VAL A 226 4.70 -14.36 27.55
N SER A 227 5.96 -13.95 27.73
CA SER A 227 6.49 -13.66 29.06
C SER A 227 6.08 -12.26 29.53
N GLU A 228 5.79 -12.11 30.83
CA GLU A 228 5.51 -10.79 31.41
C GLU A 228 6.70 -9.83 31.30
N ILE A 229 7.94 -10.35 31.23
CA ILE A 229 9.16 -9.57 31.06
C ILE A 229 9.15 -8.85 29.70
N ILE A 230 8.75 -9.54 28.63
CA ILE A 230 8.63 -8.93 27.29
C ILE A 230 7.53 -7.87 27.30
N LEU A 231 6.38 -8.16 27.91
CA LEU A 231 5.27 -7.20 28.03
C LEU A 231 5.69 -5.95 28.82
N GLN A 232 6.40 -6.10 29.94
CA GLN A 232 6.96 -4.97 30.70
C GLN A 232 7.84 -4.05 29.83
N LYS A 233 8.65 -4.63 28.93
CA LYS A 233 9.47 -3.86 27.98
C LYS A 233 8.64 -3.16 26.89
N LEU A 234 7.48 -3.71 26.54
CA LEU A 234 6.55 -3.20 25.54
C LEU A 234 5.45 -2.28 26.09
N LYS A 235 5.53 -1.86 27.37
CA LYS A 235 4.55 -0.96 28.00
C LYS A 235 4.33 0.40 27.33
N HIS A 236 5.21 0.78 26.39
CA HIS A 236 5.10 2.00 25.61
C HIS A 236 4.12 1.87 24.43
N LEU A 237 3.74 0.65 24.06
CA LEU A 237 2.74 0.39 23.02
C LEU A 237 1.37 0.92 23.46
N LYS A 238 0.66 1.50 22.49
CA LYS A 238 -0.78 1.78 22.62
C LYS A 238 -1.61 0.54 22.37
N ARG A 239 -1.16 -0.34 21.48
CA ARG A 239 -1.83 -1.59 21.14
C ARG A 239 -0.83 -2.68 20.77
N LEU A 240 -1.02 -3.86 21.36
CA LEU A 240 -0.42 -5.12 20.94
C LEU A 240 -1.55 -6.12 20.68
N ASP A 241 -1.83 -6.39 19.41
CA ASP A 241 -2.90 -7.32 19.02
C ASP A 241 -2.36 -8.74 18.86
N LEU A 242 -2.78 -9.66 19.75
CA LEU A 242 -2.38 -11.07 19.73
C LEU A 242 -3.58 -12.00 19.48
N ARG A 243 -4.72 -11.47 19.01
CA ARG A 243 -5.93 -12.27 18.77
C ARG A 243 -5.64 -13.45 17.83
N GLY A 244 -6.29 -14.58 18.03
CA GLY A 244 -6.14 -15.74 17.14
C GLY A 244 -4.76 -16.41 17.18
N ASN A 245 -3.96 -16.18 18.22
CA ASN A 245 -2.76 -16.98 18.52
C ASN A 245 -3.11 -18.13 19.50
N PRO A 246 -2.45 -19.30 19.41
CA PRO A 246 -2.67 -20.44 20.31
C PRO A 246 -2.02 -20.23 21.70
N LEU A 247 -2.34 -19.12 22.36
CA LEU A 247 -1.72 -18.73 23.63
C LEU A 247 -2.10 -19.69 24.77
N SER A 248 -1.09 -20.25 25.42
CA SER A 248 -1.20 -21.01 26.67
C SER A 248 -1.00 -20.14 27.92
N SER A 249 -0.29 -19.01 27.77
CA SER A 249 0.05 -18.11 28.88
C SER A 249 -1.16 -17.29 29.36
N LYS A 250 -1.39 -17.27 30.68
CA LYS A 250 -2.35 -16.35 31.30
C LYS A 250 -1.75 -14.94 31.38
N ILE A 251 -2.24 -14.03 30.57
CA ILE A 251 -1.81 -12.63 30.58
C ILE A 251 -2.76 -11.80 31.45
N ASN A 252 -2.23 -11.09 32.43
CA ASN A 252 -3.01 -10.21 33.29
C ASN A 252 -3.44 -8.93 32.53
N ARG A 253 -4.68 -8.93 32.02
CA ARG A 253 -5.24 -7.80 31.25
C ARG A 253 -5.39 -6.50 32.06
N LYS A 254 -5.41 -6.56 33.40
CA LYS A 254 -5.44 -5.35 34.24
C LYS A 254 -4.08 -4.65 34.27
N THR A 255 -3.00 -5.43 34.19
CA THR A 255 -1.62 -4.91 34.15
C THR A 255 -1.23 -4.50 32.73
N PHE A 256 -1.59 -5.31 31.73
CA PHE A 256 -1.20 -5.11 30.34
C PHE A 256 -2.42 -4.72 29.49
N THR A 257 -2.97 -3.54 29.76
CA THR A 257 -4.23 -3.05 29.15
C THR A 257 -4.15 -2.80 27.64
N TYR A 258 -2.94 -2.60 27.10
CA TYR A 258 -2.70 -2.43 25.66
C TYR A 258 -2.71 -3.76 24.88
N VAL A 259 -2.75 -4.91 25.56
CA VAL A 259 -2.73 -6.24 24.93
C VAL A 259 -4.16 -6.69 24.61
N VAL A 260 -4.41 -7.00 23.35
CA VAL A 260 -5.72 -7.47 22.85
C VAL A 260 -5.65 -8.98 22.59
N LEU A 261 -6.55 -9.76 23.20
CA LEU A 261 -6.54 -11.23 23.18
C LEU A 261 -7.81 -11.87 22.63
N GLU A 262 -8.93 -11.16 22.61
CA GLU A 262 -10.24 -11.65 22.14
C GLU A 262 -10.87 -10.62 21.22
N ASN A 263 -11.77 -11.08 20.35
CA ASN A 263 -12.67 -10.21 19.60
C ASN A 263 -13.64 -9.58 20.61
N GLY A 264 -13.26 -8.44 21.16
CA GLY A 264 -14.14 -7.71 22.06
C GLY A 264 -15.39 -7.26 21.29
N GLN A 265 -16.57 -7.70 21.74
CA GLN A 265 -17.80 -6.94 21.52
C GLN A 265 -17.73 -5.64 22.32
N ASN A 266 -16.85 -4.72 21.92
CA ASN A 266 -16.92 -3.34 22.33
C ASN A 266 -17.51 -2.59 21.14
N HIS A 267 -18.67 -1.96 21.35
CA HIS A 267 -19.46 -1.18 20.38
C HIS A 267 -18.76 0.05 19.77
N ASN A 268 -17.44 0.00 19.54
CA ASN A 268 -16.67 0.93 18.70
C ASN A 268 -15.85 0.20 17.62
N THR A 269 -16.13 -1.07 17.34
CA THR A 269 -15.50 -1.86 16.27
C THR A 269 -16.12 -1.58 14.90
N GLN A 270 -16.15 -0.30 14.51
CA GLN A 270 -16.27 0.12 13.09
C GLN A 270 -14.90 0.37 12.45
N MET A 271 -13.79 0.16 13.18
CA MET A 271 -12.42 0.51 12.77
C MET A 271 -11.49 -0.69 12.49
N GLU A 272 -12.02 -1.90 12.19
CA GLU A 272 -11.19 -3.12 12.17
C GLU A 272 -10.60 -3.52 10.81
N SER A 273 -11.05 -2.92 9.70
CA SER A 273 -10.40 -2.98 8.38
C SER A 273 -10.06 -1.60 7.83
N SER A 274 -10.65 -0.56 8.42
CA SER A 274 -10.65 0.79 7.89
C SER A 274 -9.37 1.55 8.29
N ASP A 275 -8.76 1.35 9.45
CA ASP A 275 -7.54 2.12 9.81
C ASP A 275 -6.32 1.86 8.89
N SER A 276 -6.25 0.71 8.22
CA SER A 276 -5.23 0.48 7.18
C SER A 276 -5.64 1.05 5.82
N GLU A 277 -6.91 0.94 5.44
CA GLU A 277 -7.45 1.40 4.15
C GLU A 277 -7.73 2.91 4.14
N ASP A 278 -8.26 3.46 5.23
CA ASP A 278 -8.50 4.89 5.52
C ASP A 278 -7.19 5.64 5.77
N PHE A 279 -6.11 4.99 6.24
CA PHE A 279 -4.79 5.63 6.33
C PHE A 279 -4.03 5.56 4.99
N GLU A 280 -4.18 4.48 4.22
CA GLU A 280 -3.77 4.40 2.81
C GLU A 280 -4.46 5.50 1.97
N PHE A 281 -5.76 5.68 2.15
CA PHE A 281 -6.51 6.80 1.59
C PHE A 281 -6.10 8.14 2.20
N SER A 282 -5.87 8.23 3.51
CA SER A 282 -5.47 9.50 4.14
C SER A 282 -4.11 9.98 3.65
N ILE A 283 -3.14 9.12 3.37
CA ILE A 283 -1.85 9.53 2.75
C ILE A 283 -2.07 9.86 1.27
N ALA A 284 -2.81 9.03 0.53
CA ALA A 284 -3.13 9.28 -0.87
C ALA A 284 -3.91 10.60 -1.07
N SER A 285 -4.73 11.01 -0.10
CA SER A 285 -5.56 12.22 -0.11
C SER A 285 -4.92 13.42 0.61
N SER A 286 -4.11 13.24 1.67
CA SER A 286 -3.49 14.36 2.39
C SER A 286 -2.40 15.05 1.57
N ASP A 287 -1.73 14.31 0.67
CA ASP A 287 -0.72 14.84 -0.25
C ASP A 287 -1.35 15.36 -1.57
N ILE A 288 -2.68 15.35 -1.68
CA ILE A 288 -3.42 16.12 -2.69
C ILE A 288 -3.58 17.58 -2.25
N ASN A 289 -3.56 17.88 -0.95
CA ASN A 289 -3.95 19.19 -0.41
C ASN A 289 -2.81 20.07 0.12
N ASN A 290 -1.54 19.65 0.05
CA ASN A 290 -0.41 20.46 0.52
C ASN A 290 0.59 20.81 -0.58
N SER A 291 0.11 21.55 -1.59
CA SER A 291 0.92 22.53 -2.33
C SER A 291 0.05 23.71 -2.74
N SER A 292 -0.01 24.73 -1.88
CA SER A 292 -0.36 26.15 -2.14
C SER A 292 -1.36 26.49 -3.26
N ASP A 293 -2.53 27.01 -2.92
CA ASP A 293 -2.77 28.47 -2.85
C ASP A 293 -4.15 28.75 -2.23
N SER A 294 -4.24 29.89 -1.57
CA SER A 294 -5.45 30.50 -1.03
C SER A 294 -6.45 30.89 -2.13
N SER A 295 -7.73 30.81 -1.78
CA SER A 295 -8.91 31.36 -2.48
C SER A 295 -9.32 30.69 -3.80
N LEU A 296 -10.39 29.90 -3.76
CA LEU A 296 -11.72 30.21 -4.31
C LEU A 296 -12.59 28.93 -4.26
N ASP A 297 -13.87 29.13 -3.96
CA ASP A 297 -14.92 28.10 -3.91
C ASP A 297 -14.99 27.30 -5.22
N GLU A 298 -15.20 25.97 -5.16
CA GLU A 298 -16.15 25.24 -6.04
C GLU A 298 -16.40 23.77 -5.58
N PRO A 299 -17.56 23.17 -5.94
CA PRO A 299 -18.19 22.05 -5.23
C PRO A 299 -18.04 20.68 -5.91
N ASP A 300 -16.83 20.27 -6.31
CA ASP A 300 -16.59 19.01 -7.04
C ASP A 300 -16.05 17.84 -6.19
N VAL A 301 -15.82 18.07 -4.89
CA VAL A 301 -15.18 17.07 -3.99
C VAL A 301 -16.07 15.85 -3.71
N GLU A 302 -17.40 15.98 -3.85
CA GLU A 302 -18.34 14.88 -3.58
C GLU A 302 -18.44 13.86 -4.73
N LEU A 303 -18.23 14.25 -6.00
CA LEU A 303 -18.40 13.30 -7.12
C LEU A 303 -17.23 12.31 -7.25
N GLU A 304 -15.99 12.76 -6.99
CA GLU A 304 -14.79 11.92 -7.09
C GLU A 304 -14.70 10.89 -5.95
N THR A 305 -15.08 11.28 -4.73
CA THR A 305 -15.18 10.34 -3.59
C THR A 305 -16.29 9.32 -3.80
N THR A 306 -17.41 9.72 -4.44
CA THR A 306 -18.52 8.81 -4.73
C THR A 306 -18.15 7.78 -5.80
N LEU A 307 -17.35 8.12 -6.82
CA LEU A 307 -16.90 7.17 -7.84
C LEU A 307 -15.89 6.13 -7.29
N ALA A 308 -14.99 6.55 -6.40
CA ALA A 308 -14.10 5.64 -5.66
C ALA A 308 -14.86 4.75 -4.65
N GLN A 309 -15.99 5.21 -4.12
CA GLN A 309 -16.89 4.40 -3.31
C GLN A 309 -17.73 3.44 -4.16
N LEU A 310 -18.13 3.82 -5.38
CA LEU A 310 -18.89 2.98 -6.31
C LEU A 310 -18.06 1.81 -6.86
N SER A 311 -16.73 1.97 -7.02
CA SER A 311 -15.83 0.86 -7.37
C SER A 311 -15.79 -0.23 -6.29
N ARG A 312 -15.99 0.13 -5.01
CA ARG A 312 -16.12 -0.82 -3.89
C ARG A 312 -17.44 -1.62 -3.92
N PHE A 313 -18.56 -1.00 -4.33
CA PHE A 313 -19.86 -1.68 -4.38
C PHE A 313 -20.01 -2.67 -5.56
N ALA A 314 -19.33 -2.42 -6.68
CA ALA A 314 -19.35 -3.33 -7.82
C ALA A 314 -18.70 -4.70 -7.53
N ILE A 315 -17.78 -4.77 -6.55
CA ILE A 315 -17.07 -5.99 -6.16
C ILE A 315 -17.87 -6.81 -5.13
N SER A 316 -18.67 -6.19 -4.26
CA SER A 316 -19.52 -6.95 -3.32
C SER A 316 -20.69 -7.69 -3.99
N ALA A 317 -21.03 -7.35 -5.23
CA ALA A 317 -22.15 -7.93 -5.97
C ALA A 317 -21.77 -9.12 -6.87
N SER A 318 -20.49 -9.53 -6.91
CA SER A 318 -19.99 -10.55 -7.84
C SER A 318 -19.31 -11.76 -7.17
N SER A 319 -19.71 -12.09 -5.93
CA SER A 319 -19.45 -13.42 -5.37
C SER A 319 -20.65 -14.34 -5.64
N PRO A 320 -20.52 -15.42 -6.43
CA PRO A 320 -21.52 -16.49 -6.41
C PRO A 320 -21.43 -17.28 -5.11
N LEU A 321 -22.60 -17.68 -4.60
CA LEU A 321 -22.83 -18.58 -3.46
C LEU A 321 -22.00 -19.87 -3.51
#